data_AF-A0A158NXD9-F1
#
_entry.id   AF-A0A158NXD9-F1
#
_cell.length_a   1.000
_cell.length_b   1.000
_cell.length_c   1.000
_cell.angle_alpha   90.00
_cell.angle_beta   90.00
_cell.angle_gamma   90.00
#
_symmetry.space_group_name_H-M   'P 1'
#
loop_
_entity.id
_entity.type
_entity.pdbx_description
1 polymer ?
#
loop_
_entity_poly.entity_id
_entity_poly.type
_entity_poly.pdbx_seq_one_letter_code
_entity_poly.pdbx_strand_id
1 'polypeptide(L)'
;EKRDELDSLITAITTNGAHPSKCVTIQRTLDGRLQVAGRKGFPHVIYARIWRWPDLHKNELKHVKYCQFAFDLKCDSVCVNPYHYERVVSPGIDLSGLTLQSGVGVGPGGRLVKDEYTVGGGGTAAAAAAAAVGSAMDVDGEMNQTIQHHPPAQSTASNNAQQAQQSFIPGLPPPNS
;
A
#
# COMPACT_ATOMS: atom_id res chain seq x y z
N GLU A 1 18.94 18.76 19.59
CA GLU A 1 18.27 17.45 19.40
C GLU A 1 17.39 17.39 18.16
N LYS A 2 16.21 18.00 18.09
CA LYS A 2 15.33 17.85 16.90
C LYS A 2 15.94 18.36 15.60
N ARG A 3 16.79 19.39 15.66
CA ARG A 3 17.57 19.87 14.51
C ARG A 3 18.58 18.82 14.03
N ASP A 4 19.30 18.19 14.95
CA ASP A 4 20.29 17.16 14.63
C ASP A 4 19.63 15.89 14.06
N GLU A 5 18.44 15.52 14.56
CA GLU A 5 17.61 14.46 14.00
C GLU A 5 17.16 14.79 12.56
N LEU A 6 16.78 16.04 12.30
CA LEU A 6 16.39 16.49 10.97
C LEU A 6 17.57 16.45 9.99
N ASP A 7 18.74 16.94 10.39
CA ASP A 7 19.96 16.91 9.58
C ASP A 7 20.40 15.46 9.31
N SER A 8 20.23 14.58 10.29
CA SER A 8 20.46 13.13 10.14
C SER A 8 19.49 12.51 9.13
N LEU A 9 18.20 12.91 9.15
CA LEU A 9 17.22 12.45 8.18
C LEU A 9 17.58 12.91 6.77
N ILE A 10 17.86 14.20 6.59
CA ILE A 10 18.24 14.78 5.30
C ILE A 10 19.42 13.98 4.73
N THR A 11 20.49 13.84 5.51
CA THR A 11 21.69 13.10 5.09
C THR A 11 21.36 11.66 4.70
N ALA A 12 20.57 10.95 5.52
CA ALA A 12 20.20 9.57 5.24
C ALA A 12 19.42 9.43 3.92
N ILE A 13 18.44 10.31 3.66
CA ILE A 13 17.64 10.30 2.43
C ILE A 13 18.49 10.70 1.22
N THR A 14 19.23 11.80 1.29
CA THR A 14 19.97 12.35 0.14
C THR A 14 21.18 11.51 -0.26
N THR A 15 21.70 10.68 0.64
CA THR A 15 22.81 9.75 0.37
C THR A 15 22.35 8.32 0.15
N ASN A 16 21.04 8.08 0.07
CA ASN A 16 20.46 6.75 -0.04
C ASN A 16 20.96 5.76 1.04
N GLY A 17 21.27 6.25 2.25
CA GLY A 17 21.79 5.44 3.34
C GLY A 17 23.24 4.97 3.15
N ALA A 18 24.04 5.62 2.31
CA ALA A 18 25.44 5.25 2.07
C ALA A 18 26.30 5.29 3.34
N HIS A 19 25.91 6.09 4.33
CA HIS A 19 26.61 6.21 5.60
C HIS A 19 25.69 5.92 6.79
N PRO A 20 26.21 5.32 7.88
CA PRO A 20 25.44 5.15 9.11
C PRO A 20 24.89 6.49 9.61
N SER A 21 23.61 6.52 9.94
CA SER A 21 22.90 7.72 10.41
C SER A 21 22.27 7.49 11.79
N LYS A 22 22.02 8.57 12.53
CA LYS A 22 21.36 8.52 13.85
C LYS A 22 19.87 8.18 13.71
N CYS A 23 19.26 7.78 14.82
CA CYS A 23 17.81 7.59 14.87
C CYS A 23 17.11 8.93 14.64
N VAL A 24 16.02 8.90 13.88
CA VAL A 24 15.14 10.06 13.68
C VAL A 24 13.81 9.67 14.28
N THR A 25 13.39 10.36 15.33
CA THR A 25 12.33 9.88 16.21
C THR A 25 11.12 10.80 16.26
N ILE A 26 9.95 10.20 16.38
CA ILE A 26 8.70 10.87 16.71
C ILE A 26 8.10 10.27 17.98
N GLN A 27 7.21 11.02 18.64
CA GLN A 27 6.47 10.51 19.80
C GLN A 27 5.58 9.34 19.40
N ARG A 28 5.62 8.24 20.16
CA ARG A 28 4.70 7.10 20.00
C ARG A 28 3.30 7.51 20.44
N THR A 29 2.30 7.22 19.61
CA THR A 29 0.88 7.30 19.98
C THR A 29 0.46 6.07 20.78
N LEU A 30 -0.62 6.16 21.56
CA LEU A 30 -1.09 5.06 22.41
C LEU A 30 -1.34 3.74 21.65
N ASP A 31 -1.81 3.83 20.40
CA ASP A 31 -2.05 2.68 19.53
C ASP A 31 -0.93 2.43 18.51
N GLY A 32 0.15 3.21 18.57
CA GLY A 32 1.30 3.12 17.67
C GLY A 32 1.03 3.57 16.23
N ARG A 33 -0.15 4.11 15.91
CA ARG A 33 -0.52 4.56 14.56
C ARG A 33 -0.40 6.07 14.42
N LEU A 34 0.10 6.50 13.27
CA LEU A 34 0.14 7.90 12.82
C LEU A 34 -1.02 8.16 11.86
N GLN A 35 -1.71 9.29 12.05
CA GLN A 35 -2.79 9.75 11.17
C GLN A 35 -2.33 10.98 10.38
N VAL A 36 -2.37 10.90 9.05
CA VAL A 36 -2.06 12.01 8.15
C VAL A 36 -3.18 12.13 7.12
N ALA A 37 -3.78 13.31 7.00
CA ALA A 37 -4.88 13.59 6.07
C ALA A 37 -6.00 12.53 6.07
N GLY A 38 -6.43 12.09 7.27
CA GLY A 38 -7.50 11.10 7.43
C GLY A 38 -7.10 9.63 7.27
N ARG A 39 -5.86 9.33 6.84
CA ARG A 39 -5.37 7.95 6.70
C ARG A 39 -4.51 7.55 7.90
N LYS A 40 -4.73 6.34 8.43
CA LYS A 40 -3.97 5.77 9.56
C LYS A 40 -2.99 4.70 9.09
N GLY A 41 -1.77 4.72 9.62
CA GLY A 41 -0.78 3.68 9.37
C GLY A 41 0.34 3.70 10.41
N PHE A 42 1.24 2.72 10.37
CA PHE A 42 2.40 2.72 11.25
C PHE A 42 3.45 3.71 10.77
N PRO A 43 3.98 4.59 11.63
CA PRO A 43 4.85 5.68 11.19
C PRO A 43 6.10 5.20 10.45
N HIS A 44 6.80 4.20 10.99
CA HIS A 44 8.00 3.63 10.34
C HIS A 44 7.69 3.04 8.96
N VAL A 45 6.53 2.40 8.76
CA VAL A 45 6.08 1.88 7.46
C VAL A 45 5.76 3.02 6.49
N ILE A 46 5.06 4.07 6.94
CA ILE A 46 4.69 5.22 6.11
C ILE A 46 5.96 5.88 5.52
N TYR A 47 6.93 6.21 6.37
CA TYR A 47 8.15 6.90 5.93
C TYR A 47 9.05 5.99 5.08
N ALA A 48 9.18 4.70 5.40
CA ALA A 48 9.89 3.74 4.56
C ALA A 48 9.24 3.57 3.18
N ARG A 49 7.91 3.61 3.10
CA ARG A 49 7.19 3.53 1.82
C ARG A 49 7.46 4.73 0.92
N ILE A 50 7.50 5.93 1.51
CA ILE A 50 7.72 7.18 0.75
C ILE A 50 9.12 7.21 0.13
N TRP A 51 10.15 6.80 0.86
CA TRP A 51 11.54 7.01 0.43
C TRP A 51 12.28 5.79 -0.11
N ARG A 52 11.81 4.56 0.15
CA ARG A 52 12.54 3.34 -0.24
C ARG A 52 11.70 2.35 -1.02
N TRP A 53 10.52 2.00 -0.51
CA TRP A 53 9.74 0.87 -1.02
C TRP A 53 8.26 1.26 -1.23
N PRO A 54 7.89 1.78 -2.41
CA PRO A 54 6.53 2.27 -2.66
C PRO A 54 5.44 1.17 -2.52
N ASP A 55 5.83 -0.09 -2.70
CA ASP A 55 5.01 -1.30 -2.63
C ASP A 55 5.04 -1.99 -1.25
N LEU A 56 5.64 -1.37 -0.23
CA LEU A 56 5.81 -1.98 1.10
C LEU A 56 4.48 -2.22 1.82
N HIS A 57 4.29 -3.42 2.38
CA HIS A 57 3.14 -3.76 3.23
C HIS A 57 3.46 -3.78 4.73
N LYS A 58 2.43 -4.00 5.56
CA LYS A 58 2.60 -4.24 7.00
C LYS A 58 3.42 -5.52 7.21
N ASN A 59 4.30 -5.55 8.21
CA ASN A 59 5.14 -6.70 8.61
C ASN A 59 6.28 -7.07 7.64
N GLU A 60 6.55 -6.25 6.62
CA GLU A 60 7.68 -6.45 5.70
C GLU A 60 8.95 -5.70 6.12
N LEU A 61 9.00 -5.16 7.34
CA LEU A 61 10.16 -4.46 7.87
C LEU A 61 10.68 -5.13 9.13
N LYS A 62 12.00 -5.22 9.22
CA LYS A 62 12.73 -5.58 10.43
C LYS A 62 13.73 -4.48 10.73
N HIS A 63 13.85 -4.06 11.99
CA HIS A 63 14.83 -3.03 12.35
C HIS A 63 16.26 -3.58 12.39
N VAL A 64 17.23 -2.73 12.08
CA VAL A 64 18.66 -3.04 12.26
C VAL A 64 19.03 -3.08 13.74
N LYS A 65 20.08 -3.84 14.09
CA LYS A 65 20.48 -4.09 15.50
C LYS A 65 20.86 -2.82 16.28
N TYR A 66 21.39 -1.81 15.59
CA TYR A 66 21.84 -0.57 16.21
C TYR A 66 20.73 0.50 16.35
N CYS A 67 19.50 0.21 15.89
CA CYS A 67 18.38 1.12 16.07
C CYS A 67 17.87 1.06 17.51
N GLN A 68 18.08 2.13 18.27
CA GLN A 68 17.73 2.20 19.70
C GLN A 68 16.24 2.46 19.94
N PHE A 69 15.54 3.03 18.96
CA PHE A 69 14.13 3.44 19.08
C PHE A 69 13.23 2.74 18.05
N ALA A 70 13.61 1.54 17.60
CA ALA A 70 12.82 0.81 16.62
C ALA A 70 11.37 0.60 17.09
N PHE A 71 10.44 0.54 16.14
CA PHE A 71 9.02 0.40 16.45
C PHE A 71 8.71 -0.79 17.36
N ASP A 72 9.37 -1.93 17.13
CA ASP A 72 9.16 -3.18 17.88
C ASP A 72 9.68 -3.14 19.32
N LEU A 73 10.58 -2.19 19.64
CA LEU A 73 11.13 -2.03 20.99
C LEU A 73 10.15 -1.37 21.97
N LYS A 74 9.00 -0.88 21.47
CA LYS A 74 7.92 -0.31 22.29
C LYS A 74 8.34 0.86 23.22
N CYS A 75 9.41 1.57 22.88
CA CYS A 75 9.83 2.79 23.59
C CYS A 75 8.84 3.95 23.37
N ASP A 76 8.86 4.97 24.23
CA ASP A 76 8.02 6.18 24.08
C ASP A 76 8.27 6.93 22.77
N SER A 77 9.47 6.81 22.20
CA SER A 77 9.84 7.36 20.90
C SER A 77 9.95 6.24 19.85
N VAL A 78 9.59 6.57 18.60
CA VAL A 78 9.67 5.65 17.45
C VAL A 78 10.61 6.21 16.39
N CYS A 79 11.61 5.43 16.01
CA CYS A 79 12.47 5.71 14.88
C CYS A 79 11.71 5.55 13.56
N VAL A 80 11.74 6.59 12.74
CA VAL A 80 11.14 6.66 11.40
C VAL A 80 12.17 6.80 10.28
N ASN A 81 13.47 6.79 10.61
CA ASN A 81 14.53 6.76 9.61
C ASN A 81 14.40 5.46 8.78
N PRO A 82 14.12 5.54 7.48
CA PRO A 82 13.81 4.36 6.67
C PRO A 82 15.03 3.45 6.49
N TYR A 83 16.26 3.97 6.68
CA TYR A 83 17.51 3.18 6.61
C TYR A 83 17.84 2.44 7.91
N HIS A 84 17.04 2.61 8.96
CA HIS A 84 17.13 1.81 10.18
C HIS A 84 16.29 0.53 10.12
N TYR A 85 15.66 0.27 8.96
CA TYR A 85 14.88 -0.93 8.71
C TYR A 85 15.37 -1.62 7.43
N GLU A 86 15.28 -2.93 7.42
CA GLU A 86 15.53 -3.80 6.28
C GLU A 86 14.21 -4.42 5.86
N ARG A 87 14.00 -4.53 4.54
CA ARG A 87 12.83 -5.20 4.01
C ARG A 87 13.01 -6.70 4.17
N VAL A 88 11.98 -7.35 4.70
CA VAL A 88 11.89 -8.80 4.82
C VAL A 88 10.68 -9.28 4.02
N VAL A 89 10.80 -10.44 3.39
CA VAL A 89 9.66 -11.07 2.70
C VAL A 89 8.73 -11.65 3.76
N SER A 90 7.42 -11.45 3.59
CA SER A 90 6.43 -12.09 4.46
C SER A 90 6.67 -13.61 4.51
N PRO A 91 6.72 -14.25 5.69
CA PRO A 91 7.14 -15.66 5.85
C PRO A 91 6.32 -16.72 5.10
N GLY A 92 5.24 -16.35 4.41
CA GLY A 92 4.32 -17.27 3.73
C GLY A 92 4.69 -17.63 2.29
N ILE A 93 5.73 -17.03 1.72
CA ILE A 93 6.25 -17.42 0.41
C ILE A 93 7.50 -18.25 0.64
N ASP A 94 7.38 -19.56 0.47
CA ASP A 94 8.51 -20.48 0.48
C ASP A 94 9.41 -20.19 -0.74
N LEU A 95 10.46 -19.40 -0.53
CA LEU A 95 11.48 -19.12 -1.55
C LEU A 95 12.25 -20.39 -1.98
N SER A 96 12.11 -21.51 -1.25
CA SER A 96 12.74 -22.79 -1.59
C SER A 96 12.26 -23.37 -2.93
N GLY A 97 11.12 -22.92 -3.45
CA GLY A 97 10.57 -23.36 -4.74
C GLY A 97 10.98 -22.52 -5.97
N LEU A 98 11.60 -21.35 -5.78
CA LEU A 98 12.03 -20.49 -6.90
C LEU A 98 13.47 -20.83 -7.30
N THR A 99 13.66 -22.02 -7.87
CA THR A 99 14.88 -22.30 -8.65
C THR A 99 14.83 -21.45 -9.92
N LEU A 100 15.62 -20.39 -9.99
CA LEU A 100 15.93 -19.72 -11.25
C LEU A 100 16.74 -20.70 -12.09
N GLN A 101 16.05 -21.48 -12.92
CA GLN A 101 16.66 -22.39 -13.88
C GLN A 101 17.25 -21.56 -15.04
N SER A 102 18.31 -20.80 -14.73
CA SER A 102 19.23 -20.27 -15.71
C SER A 102 19.94 -21.47 -16.32
N GLY A 103 19.51 -21.83 -17.54
CA GLY A 103 19.78 -23.12 -18.14
C GLY A 103 21.27 -23.45 -18.27
N VAL A 104 21.64 -24.65 -17.81
CA VAL A 104 22.61 -25.54 -18.45
C VAL A 104 22.20 -26.99 -18.16
N GLY A 105 21.73 -27.69 -19.19
CA GLY A 105 22.10 -29.08 -19.48
C GLY A 105 21.67 -30.24 -18.57
N VAL A 106 20.93 -31.17 -19.19
CA VAL A 106 20.92 -32.65 -19.02
C VAL A 106 19.96 -33.25 -17.95
N GLY A 107 19.00 -34.09 -18.42
CA GLY A 107 17.81 -34.63 -17.72
C GLY A 107 18.03 -35.81 -16.74
N PRO A 108 17.04 -36.70 -16.47
CA PRO A 108 15.97 -37.19 -17.37
C PRO A 108 14.55 -37.15 -16.77
N GLY A 109 13.58 -36.63 -17.53
CA GLY A 109 12.16 -36.73 -17.19
C GLY A 109 11.23 -36.07 -18.20
N GLY A 110 11.73 -35.78 -19.40
CA GLY A 110 11.01 -35.05 -20.45
C GLY A 110 9.82 -35.86 -20.95
N ARG A 111 8.63 -35.41 -20.61
CA ARG A 111 7.39 -35.80 -21.25
C ARG A 111 7.44 -35.30 -22.70
N LEU A 112 7.77 -36.21 -23.63
CA LEU A 112 7.82 -35.98 -25.07
C LEU A 112 6.48 -35.42 -25.55
N VAL A 113 6.47 -34.14 -25.96
CA VAL A 113 5.45 -33.62 -26.88
C VAL A 113 5.98 -33.91 -28.29
N LYS A 114 5.20 -34.68 -29.06
CA LYS A 114 5.56 -35.17 -30.39
C LYS A 114 5.24 -34.09 -31.43
N ASP A 115 6.26 -33.62 -32.14
CA ASP A 115 6.11 -32.75 -33.31
C ASP A 115 5.65 -33.58 -34.53
N GLU A 116 4.46 -33.31 -35.08
CA GLU A 116 4.10 -33.74 -36.43
C GLU A 116 3.21 -32.70 -37.13
N TYR A 117 3.76 -32.03 -38.15
CA TYR A 117 3.00 -31.62 -39.34
C TYR A 117 3.91 -31.80 -40.56
N THR A 118 3.74 -32.93 -41.24
CA THR A 118 4.19 -33.17 -42.62
C THR A 118 2.96 -33.07 -43.51
N VAL A 119 3.08 -32.36 -44.62
CA VAL A 119 2.07 -32.28 -45.66
C VAL A 119 2.19 -33.48 -46.61
N GLY A 120 1.06 -34.17 -46.87
CA GLY A 120 0.79 -34.88 -48.12
C GLY A 120 1.11 -36.38 -48.23
N GLY A 121 0.06 -37.21 -48.17
CA GLY A 121 -0.22 -38.18 -49.24
C GLY A 121 -0.22 -39.68 -48.93
N GLY A 122 -1.42 -40.23 -48.64
CA GLY A 122 -1.87 -41.54 -49.18
C GLY A 122 -2.08 -42.71 -48.20
N GLY A 123 -3.31 -43.25 -48.13
CA GLY A 123 -3.55 -44.67 -47.81
C GLY A 123 -4.60 -45.03 -46.73
N THR A 124 -5.88 -45.07 -47.12
CA THR A 124 -6.98 -46.00 -46.72
C THR A 124 -7.29 -46.34 -45.24
N ALA A 125 -8.53 -45.95 -44.87
CA ALA A 125 -9.57 -46.67 -44.10
C ALA A 125 -9.35 -47.03 -42.61
N ALA A 126 -10.09 -46.37 -41.70
CA ALA A 126 -11.35 -46.90 -41.13
C ALA A 126 -11.79 -46.12 -39.86
N ALA A 127 -13.04 -45.63 -39.91
CA ALA A 127 -14.05 -45.52 -38.85
C ALA A 127 -13.77 -44.85 -37.47
N ALA A 128 -14.54 -43.78 -37.24
CA ALA A 128 -15.35 -43.45 -36.04
C ALA A 128 -14.62 -43.15 -34.69
N ALA A 129 -14.98 -42.17 -33.85
CA ALA A 129 -16.03 -41.16 -33.86
C ALA A 129 -15.67 -40.00 -32.92
N ALA A 130 -16.14 -38.81 -33.33
CA ALA A 130 -16.65 -37.66 -32.54
C ALA A 130 -15.83 -37.08 -31.37
N ALA A 131 -15.19 -35.95 -31.68
CA ALA A 131 -15.06 -34.81 -30.80
C ALA A 131 -16.42 -34.13 -30.55
N ALA A 132 -16.54 -33.46 -29.39
CA ALA A 132 -17.58 -32.49 -29.11
C ALA A 132 -16.95 -31.22 -28.48
N VAL A 133 -16.95 -30.14 -29.28
CA VAL A 133 -17.31 -28.73 -28.99
C VAL A 133 -16.70 -28.10 -27.72
N GLY A 134 -15.95 -27.00 -27.73
CA GLY A 134 -16.05 -25.78 -28.53
C GLY A 134 -16.72 -24.69 -27.68
N SER A 135 -15.93 -23.79 -27.09
CA SER A 135 -16.45 -22.57 -26.45
C SER A 135 -15.60 -21.38 -26.89
N ALA A 136 -16.19 -20.62 -27.81
CA ALA A 136 -15.93 -19.21 -28.02
C ALA A 136 -16.26 -18.45 -26.72
N MET A 137 -15.45 -17.47 -26.37
CA MET A 137 -15.81 -16.47 -25.37
C MET A 137 -16.20 -15.20 -26.12
N ASP A 138 -17.49 -14.90 -26.02
CA ASP A 138 -18.20 -13.77 -26.61
C ASP A 138 -17.68 -12.44 -26.04
N VAL A 139 -17.69 -11.39 -26.86
CA VAL A 139 -17.40 -10.01 -26.45
C VAL A 139 -18.69 -9.23 -26.60
N ASP A 140 -19.41 -9.12 -25.50
CA ASP A 140 -20.40 -8.09 -25.23
C ASP A 140 -20.04 -7.46 -23.86
N GLY A 141 -20.10 -6.15 -23.62
CA GLY A 141 -20.88 -5.14 -24.30
C GLY A 141 -21.93 -4.53 -23.38
N GLU A 142 -21.63 -4.18 -22.12
CA GLU A 142 -22.58 -3.37 -21.34
C GLU A 142 -21.93 -2.41 -20.32
N MET A 143 -21.78 -1.17 -20.78
CA MET A 143 -21.63 0.03 -19.98
C MET A 143 -23.02 0.67 -19.84
N ASN A 144 -23.70 0.46 -18.72
CA ASN A 144 -24.79 1.35 -18.28
C ASN A 144 -25.23 1.07 -16.83
N GLN A 145 -24.70 1.83 -15.87
CA GLN A 145 -25.43 2.13 -14.63
C GLN A 145 -25.56 3.65 -14.53
N THR A 146 -26.70 4.16 -14.99
CA THR A 146 -27.11 5.54 -14.74
C THR A 146 -27.58 5.63 -13.29
N ILE A 147 -26.78 6.26 -12.43
CA ILE A 147 -27.23 6.71 -11.10
C ILE A 147 -28.00 8.02 -11.29
N GLN A 148 -29.32 7.97 -11.14
CA GLN A 148 -30.17 9.16 -11.07
C GLN A 148 -30.03 9.83 -9.70
N HIS A 149 -29.71 11.12 -9.70
CA HIS A 149 -29.68 11.99 -8.53
C HIS A 149 -31.09 12.53 -8.24
N HIS A 150 -31.58 12.40 -7.00
CA HIS A 150 -32.67 13.24 -6.47
C HIS A 150 -32.27 13.81 -5.10
N PRO A 151 -32.33 15.14 -4.88
CA PRO A 151 -32.09 15.76 -3.58
C PRO A 151 -33.36 15.71 -2.71
N PRO A 152 -33.27 15.46 -1.39
CA PRO A 152 -34.38 15.78 -0.50
C PRO A 152 -34.45 17.28 -0.26
N ALA A 153 -35.64 17.82 -0.50
CA ALA A 153 -36.01 19.23 -0.45
C ALA A 153 -35.86 19.85 0.95
N GLN A 154 -35.59 21.16 0.94
CA GLN A 154 -35.71 22.06 2.07
C GLN A 154 -37.13 22.04 2.65
N SER A 155 -37.24 21.92 3.97
CA SER A 155 -38.45 22.25 4.71
C SER A 155 -38.51 23.76 4.96
N THR A 156 -39.52 24.38 4.34
CA THR A 156 -39.90 25.78 4.56
C THR A 156 -40.78 25.95 5.81
N ALA A 157 -40.35 26.88 6.67
CA ALA A 157 -41.11 27.81 7.50
C ALA A 157 -42.30 27.34 8.37
N SER A 158 -42.28 27.70 9.66
CA SER A 158 -43.25 28.65 10.22
C SER A 158 -42.84 29.18 11.59
N ASN A 159 -43.09 30.48 11.74
CA ASN A 159 -42.80 31.36 12.87
C ASN A 159 -43.39 30.89 14.20
N ASN A 160 -42.69 31.16 15.30
CA ASN A 160 -43.37 31.64 16.50
C ASN A 160 -42.53 32.71 17.21
N ALA A 161 -43.08 33.91 17.25
CA ALA A 161 -42.55 35.04 17.99
C ALA A 161 -42.96 34.91 19.45
N GLN A 162 -42.00 34.93 20.37
CA GLN A 162 -42.25 35.30 21.76
C GLN A 162 -41.17 36.26 22.26
N GLN A 163 -41.68 37.28 22.93
CA GLN A 163 -41.09 38.56 23.27
C GLN A 163 -40.00 38.50 24.36
N ALA A 164 -39.05 39.44 24.19
CA ALA A 164 -38.48 40.34 25.19
C ALA A 164 -37.92 39.79 26.52
N GLN A 165 -36.59 39.86 26.67
CA GLN A 165 -35.94 40.82 27.58
C GLN A 165 -34.44 40.89 27.30
N GLN A 166 -33.98 42.04 26.80
CA GLN A 166 -32.56 42.38 26.63
C GLN A 166 -32.04 42.96 27.94
N SER A 167 -31.07 42.31 28.57
CA SER A 167 -30.23 42.88 29.62
C SER A 167 -29.02 43.57 29.00
N PHE A 168 -29.02 44.90 29.07
CA PHE A 168 -27.88 45.76 28.74
C PHE A 168 -26.67 45.41 29.61
N ILE A 169 -25.50 45.24 28.98
CA ILE A 169 -24.19 45.30 29.67
C ILE A 169 -23.45 46.52 29.09
N PRO A 170 -23.22 47.60 29.85
CA PRO A 170 -22.43 48.73 29.37
C PRO A 170 -20.95 48.56 29.72
N GLY A 171 -20.08 48.76 28.74
CA GLY A 171 -18.70 49.19 28.98
C GLY A 171 -17.60 48.23 28.56
N LEU A 172 -17.23 48.25 27.27
CA LEU A 172 -15.86 47.98 26.83
C LEU A 172 -15.52 48.90 25.63
N PRO A 173 -14.38 49.62 25.65
CA PRO A 173 -13.97 50.51 24.56
C PRO A 173 -13.32 49.72 23.39
N PRO A 174 -13.35 50.26 22.15
CA PRO A 174 -12.78 49.60 20.98
C PRO A 174 -11.25 49.71 20.93
N PRO A 175 -10.55 48.80 20.22
CA PRO A 175 -9.10 48.84 20.11
C PRO A 175 -8.64 49.95 19.16
N ASN A 176 -7.51 50.55 19.54
CA ASN A 176 -6.80 51.63 18.85
C ASN A 176 -6.33 51.22 17.44
N SER A 177 -6.18 52.25 16.59
CA SER A 177 -5.67 52.22 15.21
C SER A 177 -4.27 51.66 15.07
#